data_AF-A0A8H5NEK4-F1
#
_entry.id   AF-A0A8H5NEK4-F1
#
_cell.length_a   1.000
_cell.length_b   1.000
_cell.length_c   1.000
_cell.angle_alpha   90.00
_cell.angle_beta   90.00
_cell.angle_gamma   90.00
#
_symmetry.space_group_name_H-M   'P 1'
#
loop_
_entity.id
_entity.type
_entity.pdbx_description
1 polymer ?
#
loop_
_entity_poly.entity_id
_entity_poly.type
_entity_poly.pdbx_seq_one_letter_code
_entity_poly.pdbx_strand_id
1 'polypeptide(L)'
;MSLSQTLVQLEASLTAFLSVLTNDGVKKELQELLHNEETLPDKEVLKRATSVVDKLGEMQSILEPAHLILADHFFGYTDTKCLVAAVDLDVPGHLADGSKTLEQLATATNAMPLRLGQILRPLYTKGVLSYEPATKKYALNHVSRLLLKDHVTQWHNWVTLYGNQFFDIARGIPEAVRAGSTRCAAQVNFDTDLNMFAYFESQGWIPQLHKTLGGGAKAMAPGILADYPWHEIGDKTVMDIGGGSGALLASLLRANPGMSGALFDRPAVIDHISPFFTKGGHFEDLESRVPRDNLISGDFLEVVPKYEVYTMKWCLHDWDDDKVVKILTNIREAMIVTESSRLVVLESVLSDTRSEPIMMSGEIVNGDLDADGRVILYIIKADATSYINYIKPIILAEELKTPYVLSIIDTKDEWFYKIHPERYVPSLKDRDPETGQDVIVFEGTACLQYLADRSDNNGEWAGRTAAEKGAVLSWTAYQTAGLGATAKYWLYFLKGYPSRQEPVQLPRTIEKLHQNTTKQWDILNKRLTEPGQKYIALKDRPTLADLSYLPFAMPWMFNLFGVDIKNWPAVDEWAQRMLDRPAVKDVLERAPRFGHD
;
A
#
# COMPACT_ATOMS: atom_id res chain seq x y z
N MET A 1 -32.10 -2.89 17.94
CA MET A 1 -32.68 -3.40 16.68
C MET A 1 -32.43 -4.90 16.63
N SER A 2 -33.38 -5.75 16.20
CA SER A 2 -33.11 -7.18 16.06
C SER A 2 -32.19 -7.45 14.85
N LEU A 3 -31.53 -8.61 14.80
CA LEU A 3 -30.72 -9.00 13.63
C LEU A 3 -31.55 -8.99 12.35
N SER A 4 -32.75 -9.57 12.38
CA SER A 4 -33.67 -9.58 11.25
C SER A 4 -34.03 -8.18 10.76
N GLN A 5 -34.31 -7.24 11.69
CA GLN A 5 -34.58 -5.85 11.32
C GLN A 5 -33.35 -5.17 10.69
N THR A 6 -32.16 -5.46 11.21
CA THR A 6 -30.89 -4.92 10.69
C THR A 6 -30.63 -5.41 9.27
N LEU A 7 -30.86 -6.71 9.01
CA LEU A 7 -30.71 -7.30 7.67
C LEU A 7 -31.70 -6.72 6.66
N VAL A 8 -32.97 -6.51 7.05
CA VAL A 8 -33.96 -5.86 6.19
C VAL A 8 -33.56 -4.42 5.85
N GLN A 9 -33.02 -3.67 6.81
CA GLN A 9 -32.53 -2.32 6.56
C GLN A 9 -31.31 -2.31 5.63
N LEU A 10 -30.39 -3.26 5.81
CA LEU A 10 -29.22 -3.41 4.95
C LEU A 10 -29.64 -3.76 3.51
N GLU A 11 -30.52 -4.75 3.34
CA GLU A 11 -31.07 -5.14 2.03
C GLU A 11 -31.74 -3.97 1.32
N ALA A 12 -32.58 -3.21 2.02
CA ALA A 12 -33.24 -2.02 1.45
C ALA A 12 -32.22 -0.95 1.02
N SER A 13 -31.19 -0.72 1.84
CA SER A 13 -30.13 0.25 1.52
C SER A 13 -29.32 -0.17 0.30
N LEU A 14 -28.87 -1.44 0.27
CA LEU A 14 -28.13 -1.99 -0.87
C LEU A 14 -28.97 -1.99 -2.15
N THR A 15 -30.26 -2.30 -2.07
CA THR A 15 -31.18 -2.23 -3.21
C THR A 15 -31.31 -0.82 -3.76
N ALA A 16 -31.44 0.18 -2.87
CA ALA A 16 -31.50 1.58 -3.26
C ALA A 16 -30.19 2.02 -3.95
N PHE A 17 -29.04 1.65 -3.40
CA PHE A 17 -27.74 1.96 -4.03
C PHE A 17 -27.54 1.25 -5.36
N LEU A 18 -27.93 -0.02 -5.47
CA LEU A 18 -27.83 -0.77 -6.72
C LEU A 18 -28.69 -0.13 -7.82
N SER A 19 -29.89 0.36 -7.48
CA SER A 19 -30.74 1.13 -8.41
C SER A 19 -30.05 2.39 -8.94
N VAL A 20 -29.29 3.09 -8.09
CA VAL A 20 -28.46 4.24 -8.52
C VAL A 20 -27.33 3.80 -9.46
N LEU A 21 -26.56 2.76 -9.09
CA LEU A 21 -25.44 2.27 -9.89
C LEU A 21 -25.85 1.68 -11.25
N THR A 22 -27.10 1.22 -11.34
CA THR A 22 -27.67 0.66 -12.57
C THR A 22 -28.38 1.69 -13.45
N ASN A 23 -28.47 2.94 -12.99
CA ASN A 23 -28.94 4.04 -13.81
C ASN A 23 -27.99 4.26 -15.00
N ASP A 24 -28.53 4.48 -16.20
CA ASP A 24 -27.73 4.60 -17.43
C ASP A 24 -26.69 5.72 -17.36
N GLY A 25 -26.99 6.83 -16.68
CA GLY A 25 -26.06 7.95 -16.51
C GLY A 25 -24.86 7.57 -15.65
N VAL A 26 -25.12 6.99 -14.47
CA VAL A 26 -24.09 6.53 -13.53
C VAL A 26 -23.28 5.38 -14.13
N LYS A 27 -23.92 4.44 -14.81
CA LYS A 27 -23.25 3.34 -15.49
C LYS A 27 -22.28 3.83 -16.55
N LYS A 28 -22.66 4.87 -17.31
CA LYS A 28 -21.79 5.50 -18.30
C LYS A 28 -20.60 6.19 -17.64
N GLU A 29 -20.85 6.93 -16.56
CA GLU A 29 -19.80 7.59 -15.77
C GLU A 29 -18.81 6.57 -15.18
N LEU A 30 -19.28 5.46 -14.60
CA LEU A 30 -18.42 4.38 -14.14
C LEU A 30 -17.61 3.75 -15.29
N GLN A 31 -18.22 3.60 -16.46
CA GLN A 31 -17.51 3.09 -17.64
C GLN A 31 -16.39 4.03 -18.09
N GLU A 32 -16.60 5.35 -18.01
CA GLU A 32 -15.61 6.37 -18.38
C GLU A 32 -14.51 6.52 -17.32
N LEU A 33 -14.87 6.53 -16.03
CA LEU A 33 -13.96 6.85 -14.93
C LEU A 33 -13.26 5.63 -14.33
N LEU A 34 -13.81 4.42 -14.45
CA LEU A 34 -13.26 3.23 -13.78
C LEU A 34 -12.92 2.08 -14.73
N HIS A 35 -13.64 1.95 -15.84
CA HIS A 35 -13.55 0.79 -16.73
C HIS A 35 -13.12 1.12 -18.16
N ASN A 36 -12.58 2.32 -18.38
CA ASN A 36 -12.09 2.72 -19.70
C ASN A 36 -10.80 1.95 -20.03
N GLU A 37 -10.74 1.36 -21.22
CA GLU A 37 -9.58 0.58 -21.68
C GLU A 37 -8.43 1.45 -22.19
N GLU A 38 -8.71 2.72 -22.53
CA GLU A 38 -7.75 3.66 -23.11
C GLU A 38 -7.13 4.62 -22.08
N THR A 39 -7.77 4.80 -20.92
CA THR A 39 -7.33 5.72 -19.87
C THR A 39 -7.24 5.02 -18.52
N LEU A 40 -6.32 5.48 -17.67
CA LEU A 40 -6.28 5.03 -16.29
C LEU A 40 -7.60 5.36 -15.56
N PRO A 41 -7.99 4.56 -14.55
CA PRO A 41 -9.07 4.93 -13.67
C PRO A 41 -8.83 6.29 -13.01
N ASP A 42 -9.90 7.06 -12.82
CA ASP A 42 -9.88 8.24 -11.97
C ASP A 42 -9.47 7.84 -10.55
N LYS A 43 -8.45 8.50 -10.01
CA LYS A 43 -7.81 8.13 -8.74
C LYS A 43 -8.80 8.19 -7.57
N GLU A 44 -9.65 9.21 -7.52
CA GLU A 44 -10.59 9.40 -6.42
C GLU A 44 -11.78 8.45 -6.50
N VAL A 45 -12.29 8.20 -7.72
CA VAL A 45 -13.35 7.21 -7.95
C VAL A 45 -12.84 5.81 -7.63
N LEU A 46 -11.65 5.42 -8.12
CA LEU A 46 -11.03 4.13 -7.85
C LEU A 46 -10.87 3.90 -6.34
N LYS A 47 -10.29 4.87 -5.63
CA LYS A 47 -10.10 4.81 -4.17
C LYS A 47 -11.42 4.60 -3.42
N ARG A 48 -12.47 5.33 -3.80
CA ARG A 48 -13.81 5.19 -3.18
C ARG A 48 -14.46 3.87 -3.53
N ALA A 49 -14.36 3.45 -4.79
CA ALA A 49 -14.89 2.18 -5.27
C ALA A 49 -14.25 1.00 -4.52
N THR A 50 -12.92 0.97 -4.40
CA THR A 50 -12.18 -0.03 -3.61
C THR A 50 -12.66 -0.05 -2.17
N SER A 51 -12.72 1.12 -1.50
CA SER A 51 -13.20 1.18 -0.10
C SER A 51 -14.64 0.65 0.08
N VAL A 52 -15.52 0.88 -0.89
CA VAL A 52 -16.88 0.33 -0.88
C VAL A 52 -16.86 -1.19 -1.09
N VAL A 53 -16.09 -1.68 -2.05
CA VAL A 53 -15.94 -3.12 -2.33
C VAL A 53 -15.36 -3.85 -1.11
N ASP A 54 -14.39 -3.27 -0.42
CA ASP A 54 -13.82 -3.83 0.81
C ASP A 54 -14.87 -4.02 1.90
N LYS A 55 -15.66 -2.97 2.16
CA LYS A 55 -16.76 -3.02 3.14
C LYS A 55 -17.82 -4.05 2.75
N LEU A 56 -18.13 -4.17 1.46
CA LEU A 56 -19.04 -5.21 0.96
C LEU A 56 -18.44 -6.60 1.17
N GLY A 57 -17.13 -6.77 0.99
CA GLY A 57 -16.40 -8.00 1.27
C GLY A 57 -16.41 -8.37 2.76
N GLU A 58 -16.19 -7.41 3.65
CA GLU A 58 -16.30 -7.61 5.10
C GLU A 58 -17.71 -8.05 5.49
N MET A 59 -18.74 -7.35 4.97
CA MET A 59 -20.13 -7.73 5.20
C MET A 59 -20.44 -9.14 4.67
N GLN A 60 -19.97 -9.47 3.47
CA GLN A 60 -20.14 -10.80 2.89
C GLN A 60 -19.51 -11.88 3.78
N SER A 61 -18.29 -11.67 4.27
CA SER A 61 -17.60 -12.64 5.13
C SER A 61 -18.33 -12.96 6.44
N ILE A 62 -19.11 -11.99 6.96
CA ILE A 62 -19.90 -12.13 8.18
C ILE A 62 -21.25 -12.80 7.89
N LEU A 63 -21.87 -12.46 6.76
CA LEU A 63 -23.23 -12.88 6.42
C LEU A 63 -23.29 -14.22 5.71
N GLU A 64 -22.25 -14.58 4.98
CA GLU A 64 -22.23 -15.79 4.16
C GLU A 64 -22.08 -17.04 5.04
N PRO A 65 -22.98 -18.03 4.91
CA PRO A 65 -22.83 -19.30 5.63
C PRO A 65 -21.50 -19.97 5.32
N ALA A 66 -20.77 -20.37 6.37
CA ALA A 66 -19.42 -20.93 6.24
C ALA A 66 -19.28 -22.09 5.23
N HIS A 67 -20.32 -22.92 5.06
CA HIS A 67 -20.28 -24.02 4.10
C HIS A 67 -20.31 -23.57 2.64
N LEU A 68 -20.87 -22.39 2.34
CA LEU A 68 -20.84 -21.78 1.01
C LEU A 68 -19.46 -21.20 0.71
N ILE A 69 -18.87 -20.50 1.69
CA ILE A 69 -17.48 -20.02 1.62
C ILE A 69 -16.54 -21.20 1.32
N LEU A 70 -16.67 -22.31 2.05
CA LEU A 70 -15.88 -23.52 1.79
C LEU A 70 -16.14 -24.11 0.39
N ALA A 71 -17.39 -24.12 -0.07
CA ALA A 71 -17.77 -24.62 -1.38
C ALA A 71 -17.12 -23.84 -2.52
N ASP A 72 -17.06 -22.52 -2.40
CA ASP A 72 -16.39 -21.68 -3.40
C ASP A 72 -14.91 -22.04 -3.54
N HIS A 73 -14.22 -22.36 -2.45
CA HIS A 73 -12.82 -22.78 -2.51
C HIS A 73 -12.62 -24.14 -3.18
N PHE A 74 -13.40 -25.17 -2.83
CA PHE A 74 -13.20 -26.49 -3.45
C PHE A 74 -13.80 -26.60 -4.86
N PHE A 75 -14.69 -25.69 -5.27
CA PHE A 75 -15.17 -25.59 -6.65
C PHE A 75 -14.41 -24.58 -7.51
N GLY A 76 -13.55 -23.72 -6.95
CA GLY A 76 -12.84 -22.66 -7.69
C GLY A 76 -11.99 -23.15 -8.88
N TYR A 77 -11.55 -24.42 -8.85
CA TYR A 77 -10.86 -25.04 -9.98
C TYR A 77 -11.72 -25.11 -11.25
N THR A 78 -13.04 -25.27 -11.08
CA THR A 78 -13.98 -25.33 -12.20
C THR A 78 -14.11 -23.99 -12.89
N ASP A 79 -14.13 -22.88 -12.15
CA ASP A 79 -14.19 -21.54 -12.72
C ASP A 79 -12.96 -21.26 -13.58
N THR A 80 -11.78 -21.62 -13.06
CA THR A 80 -10.51 -21.47 -13.77
C THR A 80 -10.56 -22.21 -15.11
N LYS A 81 -11.01 -23.47 -15.13
CA LYS A 81 -11.09 -24.26 -16.36
C LYS A 81 -12.23 -23.85 -17.29
N CYS A 82 -13.33 -23.30 -16.77
CA CYS A 82 -14.36 -22.71 -17.61
C CYS A 82 -13.84 -21.48 -18.36
N LEU A 83 -13.05 -20.63 -17.70
CA LEU A 83 -12.43 -19.46 -18.31
C LEU A 83 -11.42 -19.86 -19.39
N VAL A 84 -10.57 -20.86 -19.11
CA VAL A 84 -9.64 -21.44 -20.11
C VAL A 84 -10.41 -21.94 -21.33
N ALA A 85 -11.46 -22.74 -21.13
CA ALA A 85 -12.25 -23.27 -22.24
C ALA A 85 -12.91 -22.17 -23.09
N ALA A 86 -13.39 -21.09 -22.47
CA ALA A 86 -13.98 -19.97 -23.19
C ALA A 86 -12.93 -19.20 -24.02
N VAL A 87 -11.71 -19.03 -23.51
CA VAL A 87 -10.59 -18.41 -24.25
C VAL A 87 -10.10 -19.31 -25.38
N ASP A 88 -9.96 -20.62 -25.13
CA ASP A 88 -9.51 -21.59 -26.15
C ASP A 88 -10.51 -21.69 -27.32
N LEU A 89 -11.81 -21.60 -27.02
CA LEU A 89 -12.88 -21.55 -28.01
C LEU A 89 -13.07 -20.16 -28.66
N ASP A 90 -12.28 -19.16 -28.25
CA ASP A 90 -12.40 -17.77 -28.71
C ASP A 90 -13.81 -17.17 -28.54
N VAL A 91 -14.50 -17.54 -27.46
CA VAL A 91 -15.82 -17.00 -27.13
C VAL A 91 -15.81 -15.47 -27.10
N PRO A 92 -14.80 -14.78 -26.50
CA PRO A 92 -14.75 -13.33 -26.53
C PRO A 92 -14.68 -12.75 -27.95
N GLY A 93 -13.83 -13.32 -28.82
CA GLY A 93 -13.71 -12.91 -30.22
C GLY A 93 -15.02 -13.07 -30.98
N HIS A 94 -15.73 -14.18 -30.78
CA HIS A 94 -17.04 -14.39 -31.39
C HIS A 94 -18.14 -13.46 -30.84
N LEU A 95 -17.94 -12.82 -29.69
CA LEU A 95 -18.85 -11.83 -29.11
C LEU A 95 -18.45 -10.38 -29.42
N ALA A 96 -17.30 -10.13 -30.07
CA ALA A 96 -16.79 -8.79 -30.37
C ALA A 96 -17.79 -7.95 -31.20
N ASP A 97 -18.41 -8.56 -32.21
CA ASP A 97 -19.39 -7.91 -33.09
C ASP A 97 -20.82 -7.86 -32.51
N GLY A 98 -21.00 -8.22 -31.24
CA GLY A 98 -22.27 -8.11 -30.53
C GLY A 98 -22.82 -9.44 -30.01
N SER A 99 -23.93 -9.31 -29.28
CA SER A 99 -24.50 -10.37 -28.45
C SER A 99 -25.09 -11.54 -29.26
N LYS A 100 -24.91 -12.76 -28.75
CA LYS A 100 -25.28 -14.01 -29.44
C LYS A 100 -26.03 -14.97 -28.52
N THR A 101 -26.93 -15.76 -29.10
CA THR A 101 -27.56 -16.89 -28.37
C THR A 101 -26.56 -18.04 -28.21
N LEU A 102 -26.90 -19.01 -27.34
CA LEU A 102 -26.08 -20.20 -27.14
C LEU A 102 -25.85 -20.98 -28.45
N GLU A 103 -26.87 -21.10 -29.29
CA GLU A 103 -26.81 -21.83 -30.56
C GLU A 103 -25.90 -21.14 -31.59
N GLN A 104 -25.97 -19.81 -31.65
CA GLN A 104 -25.11 -19.01 -32.51
C GLN A 104 -23.64 -19.13 -32.07
N LEU A 105 -23.37 -19.03 -30.76
CA LEU A 105 -22.02 -19.22 -30.23
C LEU A 105 -21.52 -20.64 -30.44
N ALA A 106 -22.34 -21.66 -30.17
CA ALA A 106 -21.98 -23.06 -30.38
C ALA A 106 -21.61 -23.33 -31.84
N THR A 107 -22.35 -22.74 -32.79
CA THR A 107 -22.04 -22.83 -34.22
C THR A 107 -20.72 -22.13 -34.56
N ALA A 108 -20.51 -20.91 -34.05
CA ALA A 108 -19.30 -20.12 -34.32
C ALA A 108 -18.02 -20.76 -33.75
N THR A 109 -18.14 -21.37 -32.57
CA THR A 109 -17.02 -22.02 -31.84
C THR A 109 -16.85 -23.50 -32.18
N ASN A 110 -17.75 -24.09 -32.98
CA ASN A 110 -17.84 -25.53 -33.19
C ASN A 110 -17.94 -26.34 -31.87
N ALA A 111 -18.62 -25.78 -30.86
CA ALA A 111 -18.79 -26.40 -29.55
C ALA A 111 -20.14 -27.13 -29.43
N MET A 112 -20.20 -28.14 -28.57
CA MET A 112 -21.45 -28.80 -28.21
C MET A 112 -22.33 -27.83 -27.39
N PRO A 113 -23.54 -27.44 -27.83
CA PRO A 113 -24.33 -26.39 -27.17
C PRO A 113 -24.55 -26.62 -25.68
N LEU A 114 -24.89 -27.85 -25.27
CA LEU A 114 -25.12 -28.18 -23.86
C LEU A 114 -23.86 -27.94 -23.01
N ARG A 115 -22.68 -28.34 -23.50
CA ARG A 115 -21.41 -28.19 -22.76
C ARG A 115 -20.93 -26.75 -22.77
N LEU A 116 -21.14 -26.04 -23.88
CA LEU A 116 -20.85 -24.61 -23.95
C LEU A 116 -21.71 -23.84 -22.93
N GLY A 117 -23.01 -24.14 -22.85
CA GLY A 117 -23.89 -23.52 -21.87
C GLY A 117 -23.47 -23.78 -20.42
N GLN A 118 -22.94 -24.97 -20.13
CA GLN A 118 -22.42 -25.32 -18.80
C GLN A 118 -21.20 -24.46 -18.40
N ILE A 119 -20.28 -24.18 -19.33
CA ILE A 119 -19.10 -23.36 -19.03
C ILE A 119 -19.40 -21.86 -19.06
N LEU A 120 -20.35 -21.41 -19.89
CA LEU A 120 -20.74 -19.99 -19.94
C LEU A 120 -21.50 -19.57 -18.69
N ARG A 121 -22.20 -20.51 -18.04
CA ARG A 121 -22.97 -20.24 -16.82
C ARG A 121 -22.15 -19.64 -15.68
N PRO A 122 -21.10 -20.29 -15.17
CA PRO A 122 -20.26 -19.69 -14.12
C PRO A 122 -19.66 -18.35 -14.58
N LEU A 123 -19.29 -18.22 -15.85
CA LEU A 123 -18.69 -16.98 -16.38
C LEU A 123 -19.65 -15.79 -16.33
N TYR A 124 -20.92 -15.93 -16.70
CA TYR A 124 -21.85 -14.80 -16.56
C TYR A 124 -22.33 -14.59 -15.12
N THR A 125 -22.49 -15.65 -14.32
CA THR A 125 -22.92 -15.50 -12.92
C THR A 125 -21.85 -14.86 -12.04
N LYS A 126 -20.57 -14.99 -12.42
CA LYS A 126 -19.42 -14.37 -11.74
C LYS A 126 -18.96 -13.07 -12.42
N GLY A 127 -19.78 -12.51 -13.32
CA GLY A 127 -19.55 -11.19 -13.91
C GLY A 127 -18.49 -11.11 -15.01
N VAL A 128 -17.93 -12.24 -15.47
CA VAL A 128 -17.00 -12.24 -16.61
C VAL A 128 -17.72 -11.93 -17.92
N LEU A 129 -18.93 -12.46 -18.11
CA LEU A 129 -19.78 -12.19 -19.26
C LEU A 129 -21.09 -11.53 -18.83
N SER A 130 -21.73 -10.79 -19.74
CA SER A 130 -23.13 -10.40 -19.58
C SER A 130 -24.06 -11.47 -20.16
N TYR A 131 -25.19 -11.70 -19.50
CA TYR A 131 -26.26 -12.56 -20.00
C TYR A 131 -27.61 -11.88 -19.79
N GLU A 132 -28.40 -11.78 -20.85
CA GLU A 132 -29.74 -11.18 -20.83
C GLU A 132 -30.81 -12.29 -20.85
N PRO A 133 -31.47 -12.60 -19.71
CA PRO A 133 -32.43 -13.70 -19.62
C PRO A 133 -33.61 -13.58 -20.59
N ALA A 134 -34.09 -12.36 -20.88
CA ALA A 134 -35.23 -12.16 -21.76
C ALA A 134 -34.93 -12.56 -23.21
N THR A 135 -33.69 -12.33 -23.65
CA THR A 135 -33.25 -12.62 -25.02
C THR A 135 -32.40 -13.89 -25.13
N LYS A 136 -31.98 -14.47 -23.99
CA LYS A 136 -31.04 -15.58 -23.88
C LYS A 136 -29.72 -15.32 -24.62
N LYS A 137 -29.27 -14.07 -24.62
CA LYS A 137 -28.05 -13.66 -25.31
C LYS A 137 -26.92 -13.42 -24.32
N TYR A 138 -25.73 -13.83 -24.72
CA TYR A 138 -24.47 -13.51 -24.08
C TYR A 138 -23.83 -12.31 -24.77
N ALA A 139 -23.15 -11.46 -24.00
CA ALA A 139 -22.45 -10.29 -24.50
C ALA A 139 -21.15 -10.05 -23.73
N LEU A 140 -20.21 -9.34 -24.37
CA LEU A 140 -19.05 -8.79 -23.68
C LEU A 140 -19.48 -7.69 -22.70
N ASN A 141 -18.74 -7.60 -21.61
CA ASN A 141 -18.75 -6.48 -20.66
C ASN A 141 -17.31 -5.96 -20.47
N HIS A 142 -17.10 -5.00 -19.57
CA HIS A 142 -15.76 -4.44 -19.31
C HIS A 142 -14.73 -5.50 -18.87
N VAL A 143 -15.15 -6.60 -18.23
CA VAL A 143 -14.24 -7.70 -17.83
C VAL A 143 -13.88 -8.57 -19.03
N SER A 144 -14.86 -9.04 -19.80
CA SER A 144 -14.61 -9.96 -20.91
C SER A 144 -13.96 -9.31 -22.13
N ARG A 145 -14.05 -7.98 -22.29
CA ARG A 145 -13.29 -7.26 -23.34
C ARG A 145 -11.79 -7.38 -23.18
N LEU A 146 -11.30 -7.44 -21.95
CA LEU A 146 -9.89 -7.67 -21.61
C LEU A 146 -9.35 -8.99 -22.20
N LEU A 147 -10.24 -9.96 -22.50
CA LEU A 147 -9.90 -11.27 -23.05
C LEU A 147 -9.80 -11.29 -24.58
N LEU A 148 -10.10 -10.19 -25.26
CA LEU A 148 -9.95 -10.12 -26.71
C LEU A 148 -8.47 -10.30 -27.13
N LYS A 149 -8.26 -10.93 -28.28
CA LYS A 149 -6.91 -11.25 -28.78
C LYS A 149 -6.13 -10.03 -29.26
N ASP A 150 -6.82 -8.97 -29.63
CA ASP A 150 -6.27 -7.68 -30.05
C ASP A 150 -6.18 -6.65 -28.92
N HIS A 151 -6.72 -6.94 -27.72
CA HIS A 151 -6.63 -6.05 -26.56
C HIS A 151 -5.17 -5.84 -26.14
N VAL A 152 -4.76 -4.60 -25.89
CA VAL A 152 -3.34 -4.22 -25.69
C VAL A 152 -2.62 -4.99 -24.56
N THR A 153 -3.35 -5.35 -23.51
CA THR A 153 -2.83 -6.06 -22.33
C THR A 153 -2.77 -7.58 -22.51
N GLN A 154 -3.45 -8.13 -23.52
CA GLN A 154 -3.36 -9.54 -23.91
C GLN A 154 -3.66 -10.54 -22.77
N TRP A 155 -4.66 -10.27 -21.91
CA TRP A 155 -4.99 -11.10 -20.73
C TRP A 155 -5.36 -12.56 -21.06
N HIS A 156 -5.77 -12.86 -22.29
CA HIS A 156 -5.99 -14.24 -22.73
C HIS A 156 -4.73 -15.12 -22.57
N ASN A 157 -3.51 -14.57 -22.73
CA ASN A 157 -2.28 -15.34 -22.51
C ASN A 157 -2.09 -15.70 -21.02
N TRP A 158 -2.55 -14.83 -20.10
CA TRP A 158 -2.56 -15.10 -18.67
C TRP A 158 -3.54 -16.23 -18.34
N VAL A 159 -4.75 -16.17 -18.88
CA VAL A 159 -5.75 -17.24 -18.72
C VAL A 159 -5.19 -18.59 -19.15
N THR A 160 -4.56 -18.67 -20.33
CA THR A 160 -4.02 -19.94 -20.84
C THR A 160 -2.83 -20.42 -20.00
N LEU A 161 -1.86 -19.57 -19.66
CA LEU A 161 -0.66 -19.98 -18.93
C LEU A 161 -0.97 -20.33 -17.47
N TYR A 162 -1.71 -19.46 -16.77
CA TYR A 162 -2.03 -19.69 -15.36
C TYR A 162 -3.06 -20.78 -15.17
N GLY A 163 -4.07 -20.84 -16.06
CA GLY A 163 -5.09 -21.87 -16.03
C GLY A 163 -4.57 -23.26 -16.42
N ASN A 164 -3.35 -23.40 -16.93
CA ASN A 164 -2.73 -24.69 -17.27
C ASN A 164 -1.42 -24.92 -16.48
N GLN A 165 -0.29 -24.34 -16.88
CA GLN A 165 1.01 -24.64 -16.28
C GLN A 165 1.08 -24.26 -14.79
N PHE A 166 0.65 -23.05 -14.40
CA PHE A 166 0.63 -22.68 -12.98
C PHE A 166 -0.46 -23.41 -12.19
N PHE A 167 -1.56 -23.75 -12.85
CA PHE A 167 -2.59 -24.61 -12.27
C PHE A 167 -2.04 -26.00 -11.92
N ASP A 168 -1.18 -26.56 -12.78
CA ASP A 168 -0.50 -27.83 -12.50
C ASP A 168 0.52 -27.66 -11.36
N ILE A 169 1.32 -26.58 -11.35
CA ILE A 169 2.23 -26.24 -10.22
C ILE A 169 1.48 -26.26 -8.88
N ALA A 170 0.28 -25.68 -8.83
CA ALA A 170 -0.51 -25.57 -7.60
C ALA A 170 -0.86 -26.93 -6.97
N ARG A 171 -0.86 -28.03 -7.73
CA ARG A 171 -1.09 -29.38 -7.19
C ARG A 171 0.01 -29.83 -6.22
N GLY A 172 1.22 -29.28 -6.34
CA GLY A 172 2.34 -29.58 -5.46
C GLY A 172 2.30 -28.86 -4.11
N ILE A 173 1.44 -27.83 -3.96
CA ILE A 173 1.38 -27.00 -2.74
C ILE A 173 1.16 -27.84 -1.46
N PRO A 174 0.19 -28.78 -1.39
CA PRO A 174 -0.07 -29.52 -0.16
C PRO A 174 1.12 -30.33 0.38
N GLU A 175 2.00 -30.81 -0.50
CA GLU A 175 3.22 -31.51 -0.10
C GLU A 175 4.35 -30.50 0.22
N ALA A 176 4.50 -29.45 -0.60
CA ALA A 176 5.55 -28.45 -0.45
C ALA A 176 5.50 -27.71 0.89
N VAL A 177 4.32 -27.56 1.50
CA VAL A 177 4.14 -26.89 2.81
C VAL A 177 4.38 -27.79 4.02
N ARG A 178 4.62 -29.09 3.82
CA ARG A 178 4.83 -30.02 4.94
C ARG A 178 6.17 -29.77 5.63
N ALA A 179 6.21 -29.99 6.94
CA ALA A 179 7.44 -29.88 7.72
C ALA A 179 8.53 -30.79 7.13
N GLY A 180 9.72 -30.21 6.88
CA GLY A 180 10.86 -30.91 6.29
C GLY A 180 10.87 -30.96 4.76
N SER A 181 9.86 -30.42 4.07
CA SER A 181 9.91 -30.24 2.61
C SER A 181 11.03 -29.26 2.24
N THR A 182 11.84 -29.64 1.25
CA THR A 182 12.89 -28.80 0.66
C THR A 182 12.57 -28.38 -0.78
N ARG A 183 11.54 -28.97 -1.38
CA ARG A 183 11.11 -28.71 -2.77
C ARG A 183 9.93 -27.74 -2.77
N CYS A 184 9.93 -26.81 -3.73
CA CYS A 184 8.77 -25.95 -3.98
C CYS A 184 7.65 -26.70 -4.71
N ALA A 185 6.45 -26.11 -4.76
CA ALA A 185 5.28 -26.75 -5.38
C ALA A 185 5.50 -27.18 -6.84
N ALA A 186 6.26 -26.39 -7.62
CA ALA A 186 6.57 -26.74 -9.00
C ALA A 186 7.47 -27.98 -9.08
N GLN A 187 8.52 -28.04 -8.27
CA GLN A 187 9.45 -29.19 -8.20
C GLN A 187 8.74 -30.46 -7.74
N VAL A 188 7.83 -30.35 -6.77
CA VAL A 188 6.98 -31.45 -6.33
C VAL A 188 6.10 -31.96 -7.46
N ASN A 189 5.31 -31.08 -8.10
CA ASN A 189 4.33 -31.51 -9.10
C ASN A 189 4.99 -32.08 -10.37
N PHE A 190 6.07 -31.47 -10.82
CA PHE A 190 6.78 -31.91 -12.04
C PHE A 190 7.85 -32.96 -11.78
N ASP A 191 8.02 -33.36 -10.51
CA ASP A 191 9.07 -34.27 -10.04
C ASP A 191 10.45 -33.94 -10.64
N THR A 192 10.89 -32.70 -10.41
CA THR A 192 12.15 -32.17 -10.94
C THR A 192 12.93 -31.41 -9.89
N ASP A 193 14.26 -31.46 -10.00
CA ASP A 193 15.16 -30.65 -9.17
C ASP A 193 15.54 -29.33 -9.85
N LEU A 194 15.10 -29.12 -11.08
CA LEU A 194 15.26 -27.86 -11.79
C LEU A 194 14.46 -26.75 -11.10
N ASN A 195 14.99 -25.53 -11.12
CA ASN A 195 14.17 -24.36 -10.83
C ASN A 195 13.13 -24.13 -11.94
N MET A 196 12.12 -23.30 -11.67
CA MET A 196 11.00 -23.08 -12.59
C MET A 196 11.47 -22.67 -14.00
N PHE A 197 12.43 -21.76 -14.11
CA PHE A 197 12.91 -21.27 -15.40
C PHE A 197 13.62 -22.36 -16.20
N ALA A 198 14.53 -23.11 -15.58
CA ALA A 198 15.23 -24.21 -16.24
C ALA A 198 14.26 -25.33 -16.65
N TYR A 199 13.25 -25.61 -15.82
CA TYR A 199 12.20 -26.56 -16.19
C TYR A 199 11.38 -26.05 -17.38
N PHE A 200 10.92 -24.81 -17.36
CA PHE A 200 10.14 -24.22 -18.45
C PHE A 200 10.93 -24.18 -19.76
N GLU A 201 12.23 -23.93 -19.70
CA GLU A 201 13.12 -24.02 -20.86
C GLU A 201 13.16 -25.43 -21.42
N SER A 202 13.34 -26.45 -20.56
CA SER A 202 13.34 -27.86 -20.97
C SER A 202 12.02 -28.31 -21.62
N GLN A 203 10.89 -27.68 -21.26
CA GLN A 203 9.57 -27.96 -21.83
C GLN A 203 9.23 -27.10 -23.05
N GLY A 204 10.07 -26.12 -23.40
CA GLY A 204 9.79 -25.16 -24.47
C GLY A 204 8.69 -24.14 -24.13
N TRP A 205 8.43 -23.89 -22.84
CA TRP A 205 7.38 -22.97 -22.38
C TRP A 205 7.84 -21.52 -22.19
N ILE A 206 9.14 -21.24 -22.28
CA ILE A 206 9.71 -19.89 -22.14
C ILE A 206 9.08 -18.86 -23.10
N PRO A 207 8.86 -19.15 -24.40
CA PRO A 207 8.21 -18.18 -25.29
C PRO A 207 6.79 -17.80 -24.83
N GLN A 208 6.02 -18.75 -24.30
CA GLN A 208 4.69 -18.49 -23.76
C GLN A 208 4.78 -17.64 -22.48
N LEU A 209 5.70 -17.96 -21.58
CA LEU A 209 5.96 -17.18 -20.37
C LEU A 209 6.33 -15.72 -20.71
N HIS A 210 7.28 -15.52 -21.62
CA HIS A 210 7.70 -14.18 -22.06
C HIS A 210 6.54 -13.40 -22.68
N LYS A 211 5.72 -14.04 -23.52
CA LYS A 211 4.53 -13.41 -24.12
C LYS A 211 3.52 -12.97 -23.05
N THR A 212 3.24 -13.84 -22.07
CA THR A 212 2.31 -13.54 -20.97
C THR A 212 2.82 -12.38 -20.11
N LEU A 213 4.07 -12.45 -19.65
CA LEU A 213 4.68 -11.41 -18.81
C LEU A 213 4.80 -10.06 -19.56
N GLY A 214 5.09 -10.08 -20.86
CA GLY A 214 5.09 -8.89 -21.71
C GLY A 214 3.73 -8.19 -21.78
N GLY A 215 2.61 -8.94 -21.78
CA GLY A 215 1.26 -8.39 -21.70
C GLY A 215 0.98 -7.69 -20.36
N GLY A 216 1.40 -8.31 -19.24
CA GLY A 216 1.28 -7.69 -17.91
C GLY A 216 2.12 -6.43 -17.77
N ALA A 217 3.33 -6.42 -18.35
CA ALA A 217 4.18 -5.23 -18.40
C ALA A 217 3.49 -4.05 -19.10
N LYS A 218 2.82 -4.30 -20.23
CA LYS A 218 2.04 -3.28 -20.94
C LYS A 218 0.84 -2.80 -20.14
N ALA A 219 0.16 -3.71 -19.44
CA ALA A 219 -0.99 -3.38 -18.61
C ALA A 219 -0.63 -2.44 -17.43
N MET A 220 0.53 -2.65 -16.81
CA MET A 220 0.97 -1.85 -15.66
C MET A 220 1.67 -0.55 -16.05
N ALA A 221 2.27 -0.47 -17.24
CA ALA A 221 3.10 0.66 -17.64
C ALA A 221 2.42 2.03 -17.49
N PRO A 222 1.15 2.24 -17.91
CA PRO A 222 0.49 3.53 -17.73
C PRO A 222 0.44 3.99 -16.26
N GLY A 223 0.11 3.08 -15.33
CA GLY A 223 0.06 3.39 -13.89
C GLY A 223 1.45 3.72 -13.33
N ILE A 224 2.46 2.91 -13.67
CA ILE A 224 3.86 3.16 -13.29
C ILE A 224 4.36 4.52 -13.78
N LEU A 225 3.98 4.91 -14.99
CA LEU A 225 4.33 6.22 -15.56
C LEU A 225 3.63 7.39 -14.85
N ALA A 226 2.41 7.19 -14.38
CA ALA A 226 1.62 8.22 -13.72
C ALA A 226 1.94 8.39 -12.23
N ASP A 227 2.41 7.32 -11.56
CA ASP A 227 2.54 7.28 -10.10
C ASP A 227 3.96 7.55 -9.58
N TYR A 228 4.94 7.73 -10.47
CA TYR A 228 6.31 8.08 -10.08
C TYR A 228 6.77 9.38 -10.77
N PRO A 229 7.49 10.29 -10.09
CA PRO A 229 7.92 11.56 -10.65
C PRO A 229 9.12 11.41 -11.60
N TRP A 230 8.92 10.72 -12.74
CA TRP A 230 9.98 10.43 -13.73
C TRP A 230 10.68 11.68 -14.27
N HIS A 231 10.03 12.84 -14.23
CA HIS A 231 10.62 14.12 -14.64
C HIS A 231 11.82 14.53 -13.78
N GLU A 232 11.91 14.08 -12.53
CA GLU A 232 13.08 14.33 -11.65
C GLU A 232 14.34 13.59 -12.10
N ILE A 233 14.19 12.50 -12.87
CA ILE A 233 15.32 11.79 -13.46
C ILE A 233 15.88 12.57 -14.65
N GLY A 234 15.08 13.41 -15.32
CA GLY A 234 15.53 14.28 -16.39
C GLY A 234 16.07 13.52 -17.61
N ASP A 235 17.29 13.86 -18.04
CA ASP A 235 17.97 13.33 -19.23
C ASP A 235 18.91 12.15 -18.95
N LYS A 236 18.84 11.59 -17.73
CA LYS A 236 19.72 10.52 -17.28
C LYS A 236 19.43 9.19 -17.99
N THR A 237 20.40 8.28 -17.89
CA THR A 237 20.23 6.89 -18.35
C THR A 237 19.66 6.04 -17.22
N VAL A 238 18.50 5.42 -17.45
CA VAL A 238 17.88 4.48 -16.51
C VAL A 238 18.31 3.05 -16.85
N MET A 239 18.90 2.36 -15.88
CA MET A 239 19.27 0.95 -15.98
C MET A 239 18.15 0.05 -15.46
N ASP A 240 17.49 -0.69 -16.34
CA ASP A 240 16.44 -1.66 -15.99
C ASP A 240 17.06 -3.03 -15.71
N ILE A 241 17.14 -3.40 -14.42
CA ILE A 241 17.66 -4.68 -13.95
C ILE A 241 16.55 -5.73 -13.99
N GLY A 242 16.81 -6.86 -14.64
CA GLY A 242 15.80 -7.88 -14.90
C GLY A 242 14.72 -7.37 -15.87
N GLY A 243 15.12 -6.50 -16.82
CA GLY A 243 14.18 -5.81 -17.72
C GLY A 243 13.41 -6.74 -18.67
N GLY A 244 13.79 -8.03 -18.77
CA GLY A 244 13.09 -9.03 -19.54
C GLY A 244 12.96 -8.61 -21.00
N SER A 245 11.72 -8.47 -21.49
CA SER A 245 11.43 -8.04 -22.87
C SER A 245 11.82 -6.58 -23.18
N GLY A 246 12.15 -5.75 -22.19
CA GLY A 246 12.41 -4.32 -22.36
C GLY A 246 11.16 -3.44 -22.52
N ALA A 247 9.94 -4.00 -22.36
CA ALA A 247 8.69 -3.27 -22.53
C ALA A 247 8.48 -2.12 -21.51
N LEU A 248 8.96 -2.31 -20.27
CA LEU A 248 8.92 -1.25 -19.24
C LEU A 248 9.84 -0.09 -19.67
N LEU A 249 11.12 -0.39 -19.92
CA LEU A 249 12.10 0.59 -20.39
C LEU A 249 11.60 1.34 -21.63
N ALA A 250 11.06 0.62 -22.61
CA ALA A 250 10.51 1.25 -23.82
C ALA A 250 9.37 2.24 -23.52
N SER A 251 8.48 1.89 -22.59
CA SER A 251 7.38 2.75 -22.18
C SER A 251 7.89 4.00 -21.43
N LEU A 252 8.88 3.83 -20.55
CA LEU A 252 9.56 4.92 -19.84
C LEU A 252 10.20 5.91 -20.80
N LEU A 253 10.98 5.43 -21.77
CA LEU A 253 11.66 6.30 -22.74
C LEU A 253 10.68 7.00 -23.68
N ARG A 254 9.58 6.35 -24.07
CA ARG A 254 8.54 7.00 -24.91
C ARG A 254 7.82 8.12 -24.17
N ALA A 255 7.57 7.94 -22.88
CA ALA A 255 6.96 8.97 -22.03
C ALA A 255 7.94 10.11 -21.66
N ASN A 256 9.24 9.84 -21.67
CA ASN A 256 10.29 10.79 -21.27
C ASN A 256 11.32 10.99 -22.40
N PRO A 257 11.08 11.92 -23.35
CA PRO A 257 11.90 12.06 -24.55
C PRO A 257 13.39 12.32 -24.31
N GLY A 258 13.76 13.00 -23.22
CA GLY A 258 15.16 13.31 -22.87
C GLY A 258 15.92 12.15 -22.21
N MET A 259 15.21 11.12 -21.74
CA MET A 259 15.79 9.99 -21.04
C MET A 259 16.43 8.99 -22.01
N SER A 260 17.54 8.37 -21.61
CA SER A 260 18.15 7.22 -22.29
C SER A 260 18.01 5.95 -21.45
N GLY A 261 18.19 4.78 -22.06
CA GLY A 261 17.98 3.51 -21.40
C GLY A 261 19.18 2.58 -21.47
N ALA A 262 19.27 1.74 -20.44
CA ALA A 262 20.10 0.55 -20.41
C ALA A 262 19.31 -0.61 -19.80
N LEU A 263 19.65 -1.82 -20.18
CA LEU A 263 18.96 -3.03 -19.73
C LEU A 263 19.99 -4.08 -19.34
N PHE A 264 19.80 -4.66 -18.16
CA PHE A 264 20.66 -5.70 -17.62
C PHE A 264 19.84 -6.97 -17.31
N ASP A 265 20.19 -8.08 -17.94
CA ASP A 265 19.52 -9.38 -17.75
C ASP A 265 20.49 -10.53 -18.06
N ARG A 266 20.03 -11.78 -17.94
CA ARG A 266 20.81 -12.97 -18.25
C ARG A 266 21.22 -13.00 -19.73
N PRO A 267 22.35 -13.64 -20.09
CA PRO A 267 22.84 -13.72 -21.47
C PRO A 267 21.78 -14.15 -22.50
N ALA A 268 21.04 -15.22 -22.22
CA ALA A 268 20.00 -15.72 -23.13
C ALA A 268 18.85 -14.72 -23.36
N VAL A 269 18.55 -13.87 -22.37
CA VAL A 269 17.53 -12.81 -22.50
C VAL A 269 18.07 -11.68 -23.36
N ILE A 270 19.28 -11.19 -23.07
CA ILE A 270 19.93 -10.13 -23.85
C ILE A 270 20.11 -10.53 -25.32
N ASP A 271 20.53 -11.76 -25.60
CA ASP A 271 20.64 -12.29 -26.96
C ASP A 271 19.29 -12.24 -27.69
N HIS A 272 18.20 -12.58 -26.98
CA HIS A 272 16.85 -12.57 -27.53
C HIS A 272 16.32 -11.16 -27.82
N ILE A 273 16.60 -10.18 -26.94
CA ILE A 273 16.04 -8.83 -27.05
C ILE A 273 16.93 -7.84 -27.83
N SER A 274 18.21 -8.15 -28.02
CA SER A 274 19.14 -7.27 -28.75
C SER A 274 18.64 -6.86 -30.14
N PRO A 275 18.01 -7.75 -30.94
CA PRO A 275 17.41 -7.36 -32.21
C PRO A 275 16.24 -6.37 -32.08
N PHE A 276 15.58 -6.28 -30.92
CA PHE A 276 14.38 -5.45 -30.75
C PHE A 276 14.71 -3.96 -30.78
N PHE A 277 15.90 -3.55 -30.33
CA PHE A 277 16.36 -2.16 -30.30
C PHE A 277 17.19 -1.76 -31.54
N THR A 278 17.03 -2.49 -32.63
CA THR A 278 17.73 -2.22 -33.90
C THR A 278 16.73 -1.96 -35.02
N LYS A 279 17.19 -1.38 -36.13
CA LYS A 279 16.34 -1.17 -37.32
C LYS A 279 15.56 -2.44 -37.72
N GLY A 280 14.23 -2.32 -37.81
CA GLY A 280 13.30 -3.42 -38.09
C GLY A 280 12.86 -4.23 -36.85
N GLY A 281 13.33 -3.87 -35.66
CA GLY A 281 12.93 -4.45 -34.38
C GLY A 281 11.70 -3.79 -33.77
N HIS A 282 11.17 -4.38 -32.69
CA HIS A 282 9.96 -3.91 -31.99
C HIS A 282 10.09 -2.52 -31.32
N PHE A 283 11.33 -2.10 -31.06
CA PHE A 283 11.69 -0.84 -30.41
C PHE A 283 12.71 -0.06 -31.24
N GLU A 284 12.62 -0.16 -32.59
CA GLU A 284 13.52 0.56 -33.49
C GLU A 284 13.50 2.09 -33.27
N ASP A 285 12.37 2.64 -32.80
CA ASP A 285 12.22 4.05 -32.43
C ASP A 285 13.11 4.46 -31.26
N LEU A 286 13.69 3.49 -30.53
CA LEU A 286 14.53 3.69 -29.35
C LEU A 286 16.00 3.35 -29.61
N GLU A 287 16.39 2.95 -30.82
CA GLU A 287 17.76 2.53 -31.17
C GLU A 287 18.83 3.55 -30.75
N SER A 288 18.56 4.85 -30.93
CA SER A 288 19.51 5.90 -30.56
C SER A 288 19.59 6.18 -29.05
N ARG A 289 18.60 5.72 -28.27
CA ARG A 289 18.47 5.96 -26.83
C ARG A 289 18.79 4.72 -25.99
N VAL A 290 18.88 3.56 -26.64
CA VAL A 290 19.32 2.29 -26.05
C VAL A 290 20.38 1.70 -26.99
N PRO A 291 21.61 2.25 -26.99
CA PRO A 291 22.68 1.71 -27.83
C PRO A 291 22.99 0.26 -27.45
N ARG A 292 23.55 -0.52 -28.38
CA ARG A 292 23.87 -1.94 -28.12
C ARG A 292 24.75 -2.16 -26.90
N ASP A 293 25.67 -1.24 -26.62
CA ASP A 293 26.56 -1.30 -25.46
C ASP A 293 25.81 -1.13 -24.12
N ASN A 294 24.56 -0.64 -24.16
CA ASN A 294 23.65 -0.52 -23.02
C ASN A 294 22.73 -1.75 -22.87
N LEU A 295 22.87 -2.78 -23.70
CA LEU A 295 22.22 -4.08 -23.53
C LEU A 295 23.23 -5.05 -22.92
N ILE A 296 23.22 -5.15 -21.60
CA ILE A 296 24.32 -5.75 -20.84
C ILE A 296 23.88 -7.11 -20.30
N SER A 297 24.62 -8.16 -20.63
CA SER A 297 24.38 -9.49 -20.07
C SER A 297 25.13 -9.72 -18.77
N GLY A 298 24.48 -10.32 -17.77
CA GLY A 298 25.15 -10.78 -16.55
C GLY A 298 24.19 -11.36 -15.52
N ASP A 299 24.67 -11.46 -14.28
CA ASP A 299 23.89 -11.94 -13.13
C ASP A 299 23.97 -10.89 -12.00
N PHE A 300 22.81 -10.35 -11.60
CA PHE A 300 22.72 -9.38 -10.52
C PHE A 300 23.13 -9.95 -9.14
N LEU A 301 23.22 -11.27 -9.00
CA LEU A 301 23.74 -11.93 -7.80
C LEU A 301 25.27 -11.89 -7.74
N GLU A 302 25.93 -11.54 -8.84
CA GLU A 302 27.39 -11.43 -8.93
C GLU A 302 27.85 -9.99 -9.04
N VAL A 303 27.43 -9.29 -10.10
CA VAL A 303 27.87 -7.92 -10.37
C VAL A 303 26.79 -7.14 -11.12
N VAL A 304 26.60 -5.88 -10.75
CA VAL A 304 25.67 -4.97 -11.41
C VAL A 304 26.46 -3.86 -12.13
N PRO A 305 26.11 -3.50 -13.38
CA PRO A 305 26.76 -2.39 -14.08
C PRO A 305 26.57 -1.04 -13.38
N LYS A 306 27.55 -0.13 -13.50
CA LYS A 306 27.54 1.18 -12.82
C LYS A 306 26.69 2.21 -13.54
N TYR A 307 25.63 2.68 -12.89
CA TYR A 307 24.69 3.70 -13.36
C TYR A 307 24.24 4.58 -12.17
N GLU A 308 23.61 5.72 -12.46
CA GLU A 308 23.07 6.63 -11.45
C GLU A 308 21.67 6.18 -11.00
N VAL A 309 20.82 5.78 -11.97
CA VAL A 309 19.41 5.44 -11.76
C VAL A 309 19.13 4.01 -12.21
N TYR A 310 18.48 3.25 -11.32
CA TYR A 310 18.11 1.87 -11.58
C TYR A 310 16.61 1.69 -11.44
N THR A 311 16.03 0.83 -12.27
CA THR A 311 14.70 0.25 -12.07
C THR A 311 14.82 -1.25 -11.87
N MET A 312 13.94 -1.82 -11.08
CA MET A 312 13.79 -3.27 -10.93
C MET A 312 12.32 -3.58 -10.73
N LYS A 313 11.72 -4.35 -11.64
CA LYS A 313 10.30 -4.70 -11.60
C LYS A 313 10.12 -6.21 -11.51
N TRP A 314 9.32 -6.67 -10.55
CA TRP A 314 8.92 -8.07 -10.43
C TRP A 314 10.11 -9.03 -10.49
N CYS A 315 11.10 -8.75 -9.65
CA CYS A 315 12.33 -9.53 -9.54
C CYS A 315 12.57 -9.97 -8.10
N LEU A 316 12.36 -9.09 -7.11
CA LEU A 316 12.75 -9.38 -5.72
C LEU A 316 11.87 -10.48 -5.10
N HIS A 317 10.62 -10.59 -5.52
CA HIS A 317 9.69 -11.61 -5.00
C HIS A 317 10.05 -13.06 -5.37
N ASP A 318 10.99 -13.26 -6.32
CA ASP A 318 11.46 -14.59 -6.71
C ASP A 318 12.54 -15.15 -5.76
N TRP A 319 13.02 -14.34 -4.82
CA TRP A 319 14.19 -14.64 -4.00
C TRP A 319 13.88 -14.60 -2.50
N ASP A 320 14.67 -15.34 -1.72
CA ASP A 320 14.68 -15.25 -0.27
C ASP A 320 15.49 -14.03 0.21
N ASP A 321 15.26 -13.63 1.46
CA ASP A 321 15.83 -12.40 2.04
C ASP A 321 17.35 -12.31 1.89
N ASP A 322 18.07 -13.42 2.11
CA ASP A 322 19.54 -13.45 1.98
C ASP A 322 19.99 -13.08 0.55
N LYS A 323 19.29 -13.58 -0.47
CA LYS A 323 19.59 -13.23 -1.86
C LYS A 323 19.11 -11.83 -2.20
N VAL A 324 17.96 -11.40 -1.70
CA VAL A 324 17.48 -10.01 -1.87
C VAL A 324 18.49 -9.02 -1.31
N VAL A 325 19.00 -9.24 -0.09
CA VAL A 325 20.05 -8.41 0.52
C VAL A 325 21.30 -8.38 -0.35
N LYS A 326 21.71 -9.53 -0.91
CA LYS A 326 22.85 -9.61 -1.83
C LYS A 326 22.62 -8.76 -3.09
N ILE A 327 21.45 -8.88 -3.72
CA ILE A 327 21.07 -8.11 -4.92
C ILE A 327 21.14 -6.61 -4.62
N LEU A 328 20.48 -6.16 -3.54
CA LEU A 328 20.45 -4.75 -3.16
C LEU A 328 21.85 -4.22 -2.80
N THR A 329 22.70 -5.06 -2.18
CA THR A 329 24.10 -4.72 -1.88
C THR A 329 24.89 -4.51 -3.17
N ASN A 330 24.78 -5.42 -4.14
CA ASN A 330 25.46 -5.30 -5.43
C ASN A 330 25.02 -4.04 -6.20
N ILE A 331 23.72 -3.71 -6.18
CA ILE A 331 23.20 -2.47 -6.76
C ILE A 331 23.78 -1.25 -6.05
N ARG A 332 23.81 -1.26 -4.71
CA ARG A 332 24.36 -0.17 -3.91
C ARG A 332 25.85 0.06 -4.19
N GLU A 333 26.64 -1.00 -4.34
CA GLU A 333 28.06 -0.93 -4.67
C GLU A 333 28.31 -0.42 -6.10
N ALA A 334 27.42 -0.76 -7.04
CA ALA A 334 27.49 -0.30 -8.42
C ALA A 334 27.02 1.15 -8.61
N MET A 335 26.16 1.64 -7.73
CA MET A 335 25.51 2.94 -7.88
C MET A 335 26.51 4.10 -7.89
N ILE A 336 26.47 4.88 -8.96
CA ILE A 336 27.17 6.17 -9.05
C ILE A 336 26.35 7.16 -8.22
N VAL A 337 26.88 7.59 -7.07
CA VAL A 337 26.15 8.45 -6.12
C VAL A 337 26.17 9.91 -6.56
N THR A 338 24.98 10.45 -6.83
CA THR A 338 24.67 11.83 -7.21
C THR A 338 23.34 12.22 -6.55
N GLU A 339 22.93 13.49 -6.64
CA GLU A 339 21.62 13.95 -6.14
C GLU A 339 20.43 13.26 -6.84
N SER A 340 20.62 12.73 -8.05
CA SER A 340 19.56 12.04 -8.81
C SER A 340 19.56 10.52 -8.57
N SER A 341 20.54 9.98 -7.85
CA SER A 341 20.77 8.54 -7.79
C SER A 341 19.74 7.82 -6.93
N ARG A 342 19.13 6.78 -7.50
CA ARG A 342 18.05 6.05 -6.86
C ARG A 342 17.83 4.67 -7.49
N LEU A 343 17.30 3.74 -6.71
CA LEU A 343 16.73 2.48 -7.19
C LEU A 343 15.20 2.58 -7.05
N VAL A 344 14.48 2.42 -8.16
CA VAL A 344 13.02 2.36 -8.17
C VAL A 344 12.59 0.90 -8.24
N VAL A 345 12.04 0.40 -7.14
CA VAL A 345 11.53 -0.97 -7.02
C VAL A 345 10.04 -0.99 -7.33
N LEU A 346 9.65 -1.81 -8.30
CA LEU A 346 8.28 -1.96 -8.78
C LEU A 346 7.79 -3.37 -8.46
N GLU A 347 7.17 -3.52 -7.29
CA GLU A 347 6.73 -4.80 -6.74
C GLU A 347 5.30 -4.74 -6.21
N SER A 348 4.69 -5.92 -6.05
CA SER A 348 3.46 -6.04 -5.27
C SER A 348 3.79 -5.85 -3.79
N VAL A 349 3.17 -4.85 -3.16
CA VAL A 349 3.34 -4.63 -1.73
C VAL A 349 2.14 -5.20 -0.99
N LEU A 350 2.39 -6.07 0.00
CA LEU A 350 1.36 -6.77 0.75
C LEU A 350 0.77 -5.87 1.84
N SER A 351 -0.55 -5.95 2.04
CA SER A 351 -1.27 -5.34 3.15
C SER A 351 -1.90 -6.40 4.05
N ASP A 352 -2.14 -6.08 5.32
CA ASP A 352 -2.88 -6.95 6.27
C ASP A 352 -4.37 -7.10 5.92
N THR A 353 -4.89 -6.27 5.00
CA THR A 353 -6.21 -6.40 4.39
C THR A 353 -6.16 -7.25 3.12
N ARG A 354 -7.32 -7.57 2.55
CA ARG A 354 -7.43 -8.27 1.25
C ARG A 354 -6.43 -7.68 0.26
N SER A 355 -5.59 -8.52 -0.33
CA SER A 355 -4.41 -8.11 -1.08
C SER A 355 -4.78 -7.20 -2.26
N GLU A 356 -4.61 -5.89 -2.08
CA GLU A 356 -4.79 -4.83 -3.07
C GLU A 356 -3.69 -3.76 -2.91
N PRO A 357 -3.47 -2.90 -3.93
CA PRO A 357 -2.37 -1.94 -3.94
C PRO A 357 -2.40 -1.07 -2.69
N ILE A 358 -1.25 -0.99 -2.03
CA ILE A 358 -1.06 -0.11 -0.88
C ILE A 358 -1.47 1.33 -1.26
N MET A 359 -2.50 1.84 -0.59
CA MET A 359 -2.47 3.24 -0.18
C MET A 359 -1.29 3.37 0.77
N MET A 360 -0.22 4.06 0.37
CA MET A 360 0.86 4.37 1.30
C MET A 360 0.28 5.27 2.39
N SER A 361 -0.14 4.67 3.50
CA SER A 361 -0.28 5.37 4.76
C SER A 361 1.12 5.78 5.19
N GLY A 362 1.37 7.09 5.26
CA GLY A 362 2.67 7.62 5.68
C GLY A 362 3.69 7.77 4.55
N GLU A 363 3.23 8.09 3.33
CA GLU A 363 4.12 8.67 2.31
C GLU A 363 4.95 9.80 2.96
N ILE A 364 6.28 9.71 2.89
CA ILE A 364 7.19 10.73 3.42
C ILE A 364 7.63 11.60 2.25
N VAL A 365 7.31 12.89 2.33
CA VAL A 365 7.66 13.88 1.31
C VAL A 365 8.28 15.12 1.97
N ASN A 366 8.72 16.09 1.19
CA ASN A 366 9.35 17.31 1.70
C ASN A 366 8.53 18.56 1.32
N GLY A 367 8.37 19.50 2.26
CA GLY A 367 7.81 20.84 1.99
C GLY A 367 6.27 20.96 2.08
N ASP A 368 5.72 22.11 1.69
CA ASP A 368 4.25 22.34 1.65
C ASP A 368 3.64 21.55 0.50
N LEU A 369 2.50 20.91 0.76
CA LEU A 369 1.77 20.12 -0.22
C LEU A 369 0.33 20.62 -0.34
N ASP A 370 -0.24 20.48 -1.52
CA ASP A 370 -1.69 20.63 -1.67
C ASP A 370 -2.42 19.46 -1.02
N ALA A 371 -3.52 19.75 -0.32
CA ALA A 371 -4.32 18.73 0.33
C ALA A 371 -5.09 17.91 -0.72
N ASP A 372 -4.72 16.64 -0.87
CA ASP A 372 -5.29 15.67 -1.82
C ASP A 372 -6.39 14.78 -1.19
N GLY A 373 -6.94 15.22 -0.05
CA GLY A 373 -7.91 14.47 0.76
C GLY A 373 -7.28 13.52 1.78
N ARG A 374 -5.95 13.47 1.89
CA ARG A 374 -5.22 12.91 3.03
C ARG A 374 -4.84 14.02 4.02
N VAL A 375 -4.74 13.67 5.30
CA VAL A 375 -4.20 14.59 6.31
C VAL A 375 -2.69 14.70 6.12
N ILE A 376 -2.18 15.91 5.92
CA ILE A 376 -0.75 16.19 5.84
C ILE A 376 -0.26 16.51 7.25
N LEU A 377 0.59 15.65 7.80
CA LEU A 377 1.27 15.86 9.08
C LEU A 377 2.67 16.44 8.84
N TYR A 378 2.89 17.67 9.28
CA TYR A 378 4.20 18.31 9.21
C TYR A 378 5.08 17.87 10.37
N ILE A 379 6.26 17.35 10.03
CA ILE A 379 7.29 16.87 10.93
C ILE A 379 8.65 17.48 10.57
N ILE A 380 9.64 17.31 11.46
CA ILE A 380 11.03 17.69 11.17
C ILE A 380 11.89 16.44 11.16
N LYS A 381 13.04 16.53 10.48
CA LYS A 381 14.09 15.51 10.51
C LYS A 381 14.37 15.07 11.95
N ALA A 382 14.32 13.76 12.18
CA ALA A 382 14.43 13.18 13.50
C ALA A 382 15.85 13.35 14.08
N ASP A 383 15.98 13.94 15.25
CA ASP A 383 17.10 13.72 16.17
C ASP A 383 16.68 12.83 17.35
N ALA A 384 17.62 12.57 18.27
CA ALA A 384 17.44 11.72 19.46
C ALA A 384 16.17 11.99 20.30
N THR A 385 15.55 13.18 20.18
CA THR A 385 14.37 13.56 20.96
C THR A 385 13.33 14.34 20.16
N SER A 386 13.62 14.80 18.94
CA SER A 386 12.69 15.67 18.20
C SER A 386 11.37 14.98 17.83
N TYR A 387 11.39 13.66 17.62
CA TYR A 387 10.24 12.90 17.15
C TYR A 387 9.18 12.62 18.20
N ILE A 388 9.55 12.66 19.48
CA ILE A 388 8.68 12.30 20.60
C ILE A 388 7.36 13.08 20.63
N ASN A 389 7.31 14.30 20.09
CA ASN A 389 6.07 15.08 20.07
C ASN A 389 5.20 14.77 18.84
N TYR A 390 5.78 14.60 17.66
CA TYR A 390 5.01 14.40 16.44
C TYR A 390 4.62 12.94 16.19
N ILE A 391 5.15 11.97 16.95
CA ILE A 391 4.65 10.57 16.90
C ILE A 391 3.21 10.44 17.39
N LYS A 392 2.70 11.35 18.24
CA LYS A 392 1.36 11.25 18.82
C LYS A 392 0.26 11.22 17.74
N PRO A 393 0.16 12.23 16.84
CA PRO A 393 -0.82 12.19 15.76
C PRO A 393 -0.58 11.06 14.74
N ILE A 394 0.67 10.63 14.54
CA ILE A 394 0.99 9.50 13.63
C ILE A 394 0.42 8.20 14.19
N ILE A 395 0.67 7.91 15.47
CA ILE A 395 0.12 6.74 16.16
C ILE A 395 -1.41 6.77 16.10
N LEU A 396 -2.04 7.92 16.38
CA LEU A 396 -3.50 8.01 16.33
C LEU A 396 -4.03 7.77 14.91
N ALA A 397 -3.38 8.32 13.88
CA ALA A 397 -3.78 8.10 12.50
C ALA A 397 -3.71 6.61 12.13
N GLU A 398 -2.71 5.86 12.61
CA GLU A 398 -2.62 4.42 12.37
C GLU A 398 -3.66 3.62 13.16
N GLU A 399 -3.88 3.96 14.43
CA GLU A 399 -4.92 3.35 15.26
C GLU A 399 -6.33 3.55 14.69
N LEU A 400 -6.58 4.70 14.05
CA LEU A 400 -7.84 5.03 13.39
C LEU A 400 -7.89 4.60 11.92
N LYS A 401 -6.77 4.11 11.36
CA LYS A 401 -6.61 3.87 9.92
C LYS A 401 -6.94 5.11 9.06
N THR A 402 -6.64 6.30 9.57
CA THR A 402 -6.81 7.57 8.86
C THR A 402 -5.73 7.70 7.79
N PRO A 403 -6.08 7.94 6.51
CA PRO A 403 -5.08 8.22 5.48
C PRO A 403 -4.30 9.51 5.76
N TYR A 404 -2.97 9.41 5.79
CA TYR A 404 -2.09 10.54 6.08
C TYR A 404 -0.81 10.54 5.24
N VAL A 405 -0.21 11.73 5.11
CA VAL A 405 1.11 12.00 4.50
C VAL A 405 2.00 12.63 5.57
N LEU A 406 3.26 12.21 5.66
CA LEU A 406 4.28 12.86 6.47
C LEU A 406 5.05 13.84 5.60
N SER A 407 4.96 15.14 5.89
CA SER A 407 5.80 16.14 5.24
C SER A 407 6.93 16.56 6.16
N ILE A 408 8.17 16.32 5.73
CA ILE A 408 9.38 16.79 6.38
C ILE A 408 9.64 18.24 5.95
N ILE A 409 9.81 19.12 6.92
CA ILE A 409 10.01 20.55 6.69
C ILE A 409 11.27 21.10 7.37
N ASP A 410 11.76 22.23 6.87
CA ASP A 410 12.65 23.12 7.64
C ASP A 410 11.80 24.18 8.35
N THR A 411 11.87 24.23 9.68
CA THR A 411 11.12 25.21 10.49
C THR A 411 11.58 26.65 10.27
N LYS A 412 12.68 26.87 9.55
CA LYS A 412 13.16 28.19 9.14
C LYS A 412 12.50 28.70 7.86
N ASP A 413 11.75 27.87 7.15
CA ASP A 413 11.04 28.31 5.97
C ASP A 413 9.97 29.35 6.31
N GLU A 414 9.92 30.43 5.52
CA GLU A 414 8.99 31.53 5.72
C GLU A 414 7.52 31.11 5.47
N TRP A 415 7.29 30.19 4.53
CA TRP A 415 5.93 29.75 4.20
C TRP A 415 5.24 29.07 5.39
N PHE A 416 6.01 28.45 6.29
CA PHE A 416 5.47 27.68 7.40
C PHE A 416 4.78 28.56 8.46
N TYR A 417 4.98 29.88 8.44
CA TYR A 417 4.17 30.82 9.24
C TYR A 417 2.67 30.78 8.91
N LYS A 418 2.31 30.31 7.71
CA LYS A 418 0.90 30.08 7.35
C LYS A 418 0.29 28.88 8.08
N ILE A 419 1.12 27.92 8.48
CA ILE A 419 0.69 26.70 9.17
C ILE A 419 0.79 26.83 10.70
N HIS A 420 1.91 27.38 11.20
CA HIS A 420 2.14 27.53 12.64
C HIS A 420 2.78 28.88 12.96
N PRO A 421 2.22 29.68 13.90
CA PRO A 421 2.70 31.04 14.20
C PRO A 421 4.15 31.10 14.71
N GLU A 422 4.59 30.09 15.44
CA GLU A 422 6.00 29.91 15.87
C GLU A 422 6.77 28.84 15.08
N ARG A 423 6.21 28.31 13.99
CA ARG A 423 6.85 27.28 13.16
C ARG A 423 7.26 26.00 13.92
N TYR A 424 6.38 25.48 14.79
CA TYR A 424 6.59 24.20 15.47
C TYR A 424 5.84 23.03 14.82
N VAL A 425 6.32 21.83 15.14
CA VAL A 425 5.71 20.54 14.81
C VAL A 425 5.35 19.76 16.09
N PRO A 426 4.34 18.87 16.05
CA PRO A 426 3.47 18.60 14.92
C PRO A 426 2.51 19.77 14.61
N SER A 427 2.24 19.94 13.33
CA SER A 427 1.10 20.71 12.80
C SER A 427 0.52 19.89 11.66
N LEU A 428 -0.75 20.11 11.31
CA LEU A 428 -1.39 19.42 10.20
C LEU A 428 -2.16 20.37 9.29
N LYS A 429 -2.28 19.93 8.04
CA LYS A 429 -3.14 20.52 7.01
C LYS A 429 -4.06 19.42 6.48
N ASP A 430 -5.34 19.71 6.34
CA ASP A 430 -6.33 18.83 5.71
C ASP A 430 -7.25 19.68 4.81
N ARG A 431 -8.04 19.02 3.99
CA ARG A 431 -9.15 19.63 3.27
C ARG A 431 -10.44 18.98 3.75
N ASP A 432 -11.31 19.80 4.34
CA ASP A 432 -12.60 19.35 4.84
C ASP A 432 -13.37 18.66 3.71
N PRO A 433 -13.73 17.37 3.84
CA PRO A 433 -14.40 16.64 2.78
C PRO A 433 -15.86 17.06 2.57
N GLU A 434 -16.48 17.71 3.55
CA GLU A 434 -17.86 18.21 3.48
C GLU A 434 -17.91 19.63 2.90
N THR A 435 -17.02 20.51 3.36
CA THR A 435 -17.05 21.94 2.99
C THR A 435 -16.04 22.32 1.91
N GLY A 436 -15.03 21.47 1.66
CA GLY A 436 -13.93 21.73 0.74
C GLY A 436 -12.92 22.78 1.23
N GLN A 437 -13.08 23.28 2.47
CA GLN A 437 -12.24 24.31 3.06
C GLN A 437 -10.89 23.74 3.53
N ASP A 438 -9.84 24.54 3.38
CA ASP A 438 -8.53 24.23 3.95
C ASP A 438 -8.59 24.33 5.48
N VAL A 439 -8.11 23.29 6.14
CA VAL A 439 -8.05 23.20 7.59
C VAL A 439 -6.58 23.19 8.00
N ILE A 440 -6.22 24.07 8.93
CA ILE A 440 -4.90 24.12 9.55
C ILE A 440 -5.08 23.92 11.03
N VAL A 441 -4.45 22.88 11.58
CA VAL A 441 -4.44 22.61 13.02
C VAL A 441 -3.00 22.58 13.49
N PHE A 442 -2.70 23.46 14.44
CA PHE A 442 -1.41 23.53 15.10
C PHE A 442 -1.57 23.22 16.59
N GLU A 443 -0.51 22.73 17.22
CA GLU A 443 -0.48 22.14 18.58
C GLU A 443 -0.83 20.63 18.58
N GLY A 444 -0.04 19.83 19.30
CA GLY A 444 -0.10 18.37 19.22
C GLY A 444 -1.36 17.76 19.83
N THR A 445 -1.90 18.31 20.90
CA THR A 445 -3.19 17.89 21.46
C THR A 445 -4.34 18.31 20.55
N ALA A 446 -4.27 19.50 19.94
CA ALA A 446 -5.26 19.90 18.93
C ALA A 446 -5.23 18.98 17.70
N CYS A 447 -4.05 18.57 17.25
CA CYS A 447 -3.90 17.58 16.16
C CYS A 447 -4.57 16.25 16.51
N LEU A 448 -4.38 15.74 17.74
CA LEU A 448 -5.04 14.51 18.21
C LEU A 448 -6.56 14.65 18.23
N GLN A 449 -7.07 15.77 18.75
CA GLN A 449 -8.51 16.03 18.81
C GLN A 449 -9.11 16.11 17.40
N TYR A 450 -8.45 16.82 16.49
CA TYR A 450 -8.90 16.94 15.10
C TYR A 450 -8.96 15.58 14.39
N LEU A 451 -7.90 14.76 14.50
CA LEU A 451 -7.88 13.41 13.91
C LEU A 451 -9.00 12.53 14.46
N ALA A 452 -9.29 12.63 15.77
CA ALA A 452 -10.40 11.92 16.37
C ALA A 452 -11.75 12.43 15.82
N ASP A 453 -11.98 13.74 15.76
CA ASP A 453 -13.21 14.28 15.18
C ASP A 453 -13.36 13.93 13.69
N ARG A 454 -12.24 13.80 12.98
CA ARG A 454 -12.17 13.48 11.55
C ARG A 454 -12.36 12.00 11.23
N SER A 455 -12.06 11.07 12.14
CA SER A 455 -11.96 9.63 11.83
C SER A 455 -12.41 8.66 12.94
N ASP A 456 -12.57 9.09 14.19
CA ASP A 456 -13.06 8.26 15.30
C ASP A 456 -14.60 8.17 15.31
N ASN A 457 -15.15 7.51 14.28
CA ASN A 457 -16.60 7.44 14.04
C ASN A 457 -17.41 6.83 15.21
N ASN A 458 -16.78 6.00 16.03
CA ASN A 458 -17.43 5.28 17.12
C ASN A 458 -17.09 5.85 18.51
N GLY A 459 -16.34 6.96 18.58
CA GLY A 459 -15.91 7.59 19.83
C GLY A 459 -15.04 6.67 20.70
N GLU A 460 -14.26 5.79 20.09
CA GLU A 460 -13.41 4.85 20.83
C GLU A 460 -12.28 5.58 21.57
N TRP A 461 -11.68 6.58 20.90
CA TRP A 461 -10.54 7.37 21.38
C TRP A 461 -10.97 8.70 22.01
N ALA A 462 -11.96 9.38 21.43
CA ALA A 462 -12.48 10.66 21.91
C ALA A 462 -13.54 10.50 23.02
N GLY A 463 -14.16 9.33 23.12
CA GLY A 463 -15.26 9.04 24.06
C GLY A 463 -16.64 9.02 23.40
N ARG A 464 -17.50 8.11 23.86
CA ARG A 464 -18.82 7.80 23.30
C ARG A 464 -19.95 8.61 23.93
N THR A 465 -19.74 9.08 25.16
CA THR A 465 -20.74 9.84 25.93
C THR A 465 -20.17 11.17 26.38
N ALA A 466 -21.03 12.09 26.79
CA ALA A 466 -20.60 13.37 27.36
C ALA A 466 -19.67 13.20 28.57
N ALA A 467 -19.91 12.17 29.39
CA ALA A 467 -19.05 11.86 30.54
C ALA A 467 -17.67 11.35 30.10
N GLU A 468 -17.61 10.46 29.11
CA GLU A 468 -16.33 9.97 28.58
C GLU A 468 -15.54 11.09 27.89
N LYS A 469 -16.20 11.86 27.01
CA LYS A 469 -15.59 13.02 26.33
C LYS A 469 -15.06 14.04 27.34
N GLY A 470 -15.83 14.33 28.40
CA GLY A 470 -15.41 15.22 29.48
C GLY A 470 -14.17 14.70 30.22
N ALA A 471 -14.09 13.39 30.48
CA ALA A 471 -12.92 12.78 31.11
C ALA A 471 -11.68 12.83 30.20
N VAL A 472 -11.83 12.47 28.92
CA VAL A 472 -10.74 12.53 27.92
C VAL A 472 -10.22 13.95 27.78
N LEU A 473 -11.12 14.93 27.60
CA LEU A 473 -10.75 16.34 27.47
C LEU A 473 -10.02 16.85 28.73
N SER A 474 -10.52 16.50 29.92
CA SER A 474 -9.91 16.95 31.19
C SER A 474 -8.46 16.48 31.32
N TRP A 475 -8.21 15.19 31.07
CA TRP A 475 -6.87 14.61 31.18
C TRP A 475 -5.94 15.10 30.07
N THR A 476 -6.44 15.25 28.85
CA THR A 476 -5.63 15.73 27.72
C THR A 476 -5.27 17.21 27.90
N ALA A 477 -6.21 18.05 28.35
CA ALA A 477 -5.92 19.46 28.67
C ALA A 477 -4.95 19.59 29.84
N TYR A 478 -5.08 18.74 30.87
CA TYR A 478 -4.15 18.70 32.00
C TYR A 478 -2.73 18.28 31.56
N GLN A 479 -2.62 17.38 30.58
CA GLN A 479 -1.33 17.00 29.97
C GLN A 479 -0.66 18.19 29.30
N THR A 480 -1.39 18.89 28.42
CA THR A 480 -0.89 20.04 27.65
C THR A 480 -0.38 21.14 28.59
N ALA A 481 -1.17 21.50 29.61
CA ALA A 481 -0.81 22.55 30.56
C ALA A 481 0.20 22.12 31.64
N GLY A 482 0.34 20.82 31.89
CA GLY A 482 1.13 20.25 32.97
C GLY A 482 2.38 19.54 32.48
N LEU A 483 2.32 18.20 32.44
CA LEU A 483 3.48 17.34 32.16
C LEU A 483 4.15 17.69 30.82
N GLY A 484 3.38 17.90 29.76
CA GLY A 484 3.91 18.16 28.43
C GLY A 484 4.78 19.40 28.36
N ALA A 485 4.27 20.53 28.85
CA ALA A 485 5.02 21.78 28.91
C ALA A 485 6.21 21.67 29.87
N THR A 486 5.99 21.16 31.09
CA THR A 486 7.01 21.15 32.15
C THR A 486 8.18 20.23 31.80
N ALA A 487 7.92 19.01 31.33
CA ALA A 487 8.95 18.04 30.96
C ALA A 487 9.77 18.53 29.75
N LYS A 488 9.13 19.16 28.76
CA LYS A 488 9.83 19.75 27.60
C LYS A 488 10.80 20.86 28.03
N TYR A 489 10.37 21.77 28.89
CA TYR A 489 11.27 22.81 29.43
C TYR A 489 12.36 22.23 30.30
N TRP A 490 12.04 21.20 31.10
CA TRP A 490 13.06 20.52 31.89
C TRP A 490 14.15 19.94 31.00
N LEU A 491 13.77 19.20 29.95
CA LEU A 491 14.71 18.61 29.00
C LEU A 491 15.56 19.69 28.32
N TYR A 492 14.94 20.80 27.92
CA TYR A 492 15.64 21.95 27.34
C TYR A 492 16.71 22.51 28.29
N PHE A 493 16.36 22.84 29.53
CA PHE A 493 17.34 23.37 30.50
C PHE A 493 18.37 22.34 30.97
N LEU A 494 18.03 21.05 30.95
CA LEU A 494 18.93 19.97 31.34
C LEU A 494 20.00 19.68 30.27
N LYS A 495 19.64 19.76 28.98
CA LYS A 495 20.47 19.25 27.87
C LYS A 495 20.75 20.24 26.74
N GLY A 496 19.99 21.32 26.60
CA GLY A 496 19.97 22.12 25.38
C GLY A 496 19.96 23.64 25.54
N TYR A 497 20.03 24.16 26.76
CA TYR A 497 20.06 25.60 27.02
C TYR A 497 21.49 26.15 26.97
N PRO A 498 21.78 27.30 26.31
CA PRO A 498 20.92 27.93 25.30
C PRO A 498 21.01 27.17 23.95
N SER A 499 22.02 26.31 23.79
CA SER A 499 22.17 25.40 22.67
C SER A 499 22.64 24.01 23.14
N ARG A 500 22.42 22.99 22.32
CA ARG A 500 22.92 21.62 22.58
C ARG A 500 24.44 21.49 22.39
N GLN A 501 25.05 22.38 21.63
CA GLN A 501 26.49 22.36 21.35
C GLN A 501 27.29 22.88 22.55
N GLU A 502 26.78 23.91 23.23
CA GLU A 502 27.42 24.54 24.38
C GLU A 502 26.39 24.73 25.52
N PRO A 503 25.99 23.64 26.20
CA PRO A 503 24.94 23.72 27.21
C PRO A 503 25.45 24.38 28.50
N VAL A 504 24.68 25.34 28.99
CA VAL A 504 24.85 26.03 30.27
C VAL A 504 23.88 25.46 31.29
N GLN A 505 24.40 25.02 32.44
CA GLN A 505 23.58 24.48 33.52
C GLN A 505 23.01 25.60 34.39
N LEU A 506 21.70 25.53 34.68
CA LEU A 506 20.98 26.42 35.61
C LEU A 506 20.40 25.60 36.77
N PRO A 507 21.19 25.27 37.80
CA PRO A 507 20.82 24.24 38.78
C PRO A 507 19.48 24.47 39.47
N ARG A 508 19.15 25.70 39.90
CA ARG A 508 17.87 26.02 40.56
C ARG A 508 16.68 25.87 39.60
N THR A 509 16.85 26.24 38.33
CA THR A 509 15.81 26.08 37.30
C THR A 509 15.57 24.61 37.02
N ILE A 510 16.65 23.84 36.85
CA ILE A 510 16.59 22.39 36.62
C ILE A 510 15.93 21.68 37.81
N GLU A 511 16.33 22.01 39.04
CA GLU A 511 15.74 21.44 40.24
C GLU A 511 14.24 21.73 40.34
N LYS A 512 13.83 22.98 40.05
CA LYS A 512 12.41 23.35 40.08
C LYS A 512 11.59 22.60 39.02
N LEU A 513 12.14 22.45 37.82
CA LEU A 513 11.48 21.73 36.73
C LEU A 513 11.44 20.22 36.98
N HIS A 514 12.48 19.64 37.58
CA HIS A 514 12.49 18.27 38.10
C HIS A 514 11.36 18.07 39.11
N GLN A 515 11.28 18.88 40.18
CA GLN A 515 10.24 18.79 41.20
C GLN A 515 8.82 18.92 40.62
N ASN A 516 8.63 19.83 39.65
CA ASN A 516 7.33 19.99 39.02
C ASN A 516 6.97 18.79 38.14
N THR A 517 7.94 18.21 37.41
CA THR A 517 7.72 17.05 36.53
C THR A 517 7.43 15.79 37.34
N THR A 518 8.23 15.51 38.38
CA THR A 518 8.00 14.33 39.25
C THR A 518 6.64 14.39 39.94
N LYS A 519 6.18 15.58 40.36
CA LYS A 519 4.83 15.76 40.89
C LYS A 519 3.73 15.40 39.87
N GLN A 520 3.95 15.61 38.58
CA GLN A 520 3.00 15.19 37.55
C GLN A 520 2.97 13.67 37.39
N TRP A 521 4.13 13.01 37.48
CA TRP A 521 4.20 11.55 37.51
C TRP A 521 3.57 10.95 38.77
N ASP A 522 3.68 11.61 39.94
CA ASP A 522 2.96 11.20 41.16
C ASP A 522 1.44 11.20 40.96
N ILE A 523 0.91 12.24 40.31
CA ILE A 523 -0.52 12.36 40.01
C ILE A 523 -0.95 11.28 39.02
N LEU A 524 -0.17 11.04 37.97
CA LEU A 524 -0.44 10.01 36.97
C LEU A 524 -0.41 8.60 37.59
N ASN A 525 0.59 8.30 38.42
CA ASN A 525 0.71 7.02 39.10
C ASN A 525 -0.44 6.79 40.07
N LYS A 526 -0.83 7.82 40.83
CA LYS A 526 -2.01 7.75 41.71
C LYS A 526 -3.28 7.47 40.91
N ARG A 527 -3.46 8.12 39.75
CA ARG A 527 -4.60 7.88 38.86
C ARG A 527 -4.66 6.42 38.40
N LEU A 528 -3.54 5.89 37.92
CA LEU A 528 -3.44 4.52 37.41
C LEU A 528 -3.52 3.44 38.51
N THR A 529 -3.42 3.81 39.79
CA THR A 529 -3.60 2.90 40.92
C THR A 529 -5.08 2.76 41.33
N GLU A 530 -5.99 3.57 40.79
CA GLU A 530 -7.42 3.45 41.10
C GLU A 530 -7.98 2.07 40.69
N PRO A 531 -8.94 1.50 41.44
CA PRO A 531 -9.48 0.17 41.13
C PRO A 531 -10.02 0.04 39.71
N GLY A 532 -9.41 -0.89 38.95
CA GLY A 532 -9.76 -1.18 37.56
C GLY A 532 -9.27 -0.16 36.53
N GLN A 533 -8.46 0.83 36.92
CA GLN A 533 -7.97 1.89 36.04
C GLN A 533 -6.76 1.41 35.23
N LYS A 534 -6.99 0.88 34.02
CA LYS A 534 -5.90 0.45 33.13
C LYS A 534 -5.36 1.57 32.24
N TYR A 535 -6.13 2.63 32.00
CA TYR A 535 -5.78 3.74 31.12
C TYR A 535 -6.08 5.08 31.81
N ILE A 536 -5.62 6.20 31.26
CA ILE A 536 -5.60 7.48 31.98
C ILE A 536 -7.01 8.05 32.19
N ALA A 537 -7.72 8.32 31.09
CA ALA A 537 -9.04 8.95 31.16
C ALA A 537 -10.12 7.92 31.50
N LEU A 538 -10.18 6.83 30.73
CA LEU A 538 -11.13 5.73 30.90
C LEU A 538 -10.46 4.51 31.53
N LYS A 539 -11.26 3.62 32.13
CA LYS A 539 -10.72 2.48 32.88
C LYS A 539 -10.24 1.35 31.98
N ASP A 540 -10.96 1.10 30.91
CA ASP A 540 -10.95 -0.15 30.15
C ASP A 540 -10.26 -0.06 28.80
N ARG A 541 -10.09 1.14 28.23
CA ARG A 541 -9.48 1.37 26.91
C ARG A 541 -8.65 2.65 26.84
N PRO A 542 -7.64 2.72 25.94
CA PRO A 542 -6.85 3.93 25.75
C PRO A 542 -7.67 5.01 25.06
N THR A 543 -7.21 6.25 25.20
CA THR A 543 -7.86 7.46 24.66
C THR A 543 -6.81 8.46 24.19
N LEU A 544 -7.25 9.62 23.70
CA LEU A 544 -6.35 10.74 23.35
C LEU A 544 -5.45 11.15 24.52
N ALA A 545 -5.94 11.01 25.77
CA ALA A 545 -5.15 11.26 26.95
C ALA A 545 -3.93 10.32 26.98
N ASP A 546 -4.10 9.03 26.77
CA ASP A 546 -3.01 8.06 26.83
C ASP A 546 -1.90 8.36 25.81
N LEU A 547 -2.27 8.71 24.57
CA LEU A 547 -1.31 9.13 23.55
C LEU A 547 -0.61 10.45 23.90
N SER A 548 -1.33 11.40 24.51
CA SER A 548 -0.76 12.70 24.89
C SER A 548 0.34 12.57 25.94
N TYR A 549 0.19 11.64 26.90
CA TYR A 549 1.13 11.41 28.00
C TYR A 549 2.32 10.52 27.61
N LEU A 550 2.10 9.53 26.73
CA LEU A 550 3.07 8.48 26.42
C LEU A 550 4.50 9.00 26.16
N PRO A 551 4.72 10.04 25.33
CA PRO A 551 6.07 10.50 25.01
C PRO A 551 6.94 10.92 26.21
N PHE A 552 6.32 11.43 27.27
CA PHE A 552 7.00 11.87 28.49
C PHE A 552 6.88 10.86 29.64
N ALA A 553 6.43 9.64 29.34
CA ALA A 553 6.22 8.59 30.32
C ALA A 553 6.72 7.20 29.86
N MET A 554 7.49 7.14 28.77
CA MET A 554 8.20 5.90 28.36
C MET A 554 9.41 5.62 29.26
N PRO A 555 9.76 4.34 29.50
CA PRO A 555 10.91 3.97 30.33
C PRO A 555 12.23 4.64 29.92
N TRP A 556 12.51 4.72 28.61
CA TRP A 556 13.72 5.37 28.12
C TRP A 556 13.74 6.90 28.37
N MET A 557 12.58 7.54 28.43
CA MET A 557 12.45 8.97 28.73
C MET A 557 12.79 9.26 30.19
N PHE A 558 12.33 8.40 31.12
CA PHE A 558 12.73 8.47 32.53
C PHE A 558 14.26 8.36 32.69
N ASN A 559 14.88 7.41 31.98
CA ASN A 559 16.34 7.27 31.95
C ASN A 559 17.03 8.53 31.41
N LEU A 560 16.47 9.17 30.37
CA LEU A 560 16.99 10.41 29.80
C LEU A 560 16.97 11.57 30.82
N PHE A 561 15.93 11.62 31.67
CA PHE A 561 15.81 12.58 32.77
C PHE A 561 16.66 12.21 34.00
N GLY A 562 17.30 11.04 34.02
CA GLY A 562 18.09 10.56 35.16
C GLY A 562 17.22 10.13 36.35
N VAL A 563 15.99 9.67 36.08
CA VAL A 563 15.03 9.25 37.09
C VAL A 563 14.67 7.79 36.89
N ASP A 564 14.54 7.02 37.98
CA ASP A 564 14.10 5.62 37.93
C ASP A 564 12.57 5.53 37.86
N ILE A 565 12.05 4.98 36.75
CA ILE A 565 10.60 4.76 36.55
C ILE A 565 10.00 3.84 37.61
N LYS A 566 10.80 3.01 38.29
CA LYS A 566 10.32 2.13 39.38
C LYS A 566 9.71 2.87 40.56
N ASN A 567 9.95 4.17 40.69
CA ASN A 567 9.26 5.01 41.67
C ASN A 567 7.77 5.23 41.33
N TRP A 568 7.36 4.95 40.08
CA TRP A 568 5.98 5.02 39.59
C TRP A 568 5.58 3.72 38.87
N PRO A 569 5.42 2.60 39.61
CA PRO A 569 5.20 1.28 39.01
C PRO A 569 3.92 1.17 38.17
N ALA A 570 2.86 1.92 38.51
CA ALA A 570 1.64 1.92 37.71
C ALA A 570 1.82 2.66 36.37
N VAL A 571 2.71 3.66 36.34
CA VAL A 571 3.09 4.34 35.09
C VAL A 571 3.93 3.41 34.22
N ASP A 572 4.88 2.65 34.79
CA ASP A 572 5.66 1.67 34.03
C ASP A 572 4.74 0.60 33.40
N GLU A 573 3.84 -0.02 34.18
CA GLU A 573 2.92 -1.03 33.65
C GLU A 573 2.01 -0.48 32.54
N TRP A 574 1.50 0.74 32.71
CA TRP A 574 0.70 1.42 31.69
C TRP A 574 1.52 1.77 30.44
N ALA A 575 2.76 2.25 30.62
CA ALA A 575 3.64 2.58 29.51
C ALA A 575 3.98 1.32 28.69
N GLN A 576 4.31 0.20 29.35
CA GLN A 576 4.53 -1.07 28.66
C GLN A 576 3.29 -1.52 27.89
N ARG A 577 2.10 -1.41 28.48
CA ARG A 577 0.83 -1.73 27.79
C ARG A 577 0.59 -0.88 26.55
N MET A 578 0.92 0.41 26.60
CA MET A 578 0.84 1.30 25.44
C MET A 578 1.91 0.96 24.40
N LEU A 579 3.15 0.71 24.84
CA LEU A 579 4.27 0.27 24.00
C LEU A 579 4.03 -1.08 23.35
N ASP A 580 3.15 -1.92 23.90
CA ASP A 580 2.81 -3.21 23.33
C ASP A 580 1.83 -3.15 22.17
N ARG A 581 1.18 -2.00 21.95
CA ARG A 581 0.22 -1.82 20.86
C ARG A 581 0.93 -1.82 19.49
N PRO A 582 0.39 -2.51 18.47
CA PRO A 582 1.03 -2.63 17.16
C PRO A 582 1.43 -1.29 16.52
N ALA A 583 0.50 -0.33 16.45
CA ALA A 583 0.77 0.99 15.87
C ALA A 583 1.86 1.77 16.65
N VAL A 584 1.87 1.65 18.00
CA VAL A 584 2.89 2.30 18.83
C VAL A 584 4.27 1.69 18.57
N LYS A 585 4.38 0.36 18.46
CA LYS A 585 5.64 -0.32 18.13
C LYS A 585 6.17 0.12 16.79
N ASP A 586 5.32 0.04 15.77
CA ASP A 586 5.68 0.37 14.39
C ASP A 586 6.17 1.82 14.26
N VAL A 587 5.39 2.78 14.77
CA VAL A 587 5.78 4.20 14.71
C VAL A 587 7.07 4.46 15.48
N LEU A 588 7.27 3.86 16.66
CA LEU A 588 8.50 4.07 17.44
C LEU A 588 9.73 3.44 16.78
N GLU A 589 9.56 2.39 15.99
CA GLU A 589 10.65 1.80 15.21
C GLU A 589 11.02 2.67 14.00
N ARG A 590 10.04 3.29 13.33
CA ARG A 590 10.26 4.14 12.15
C ARG A 590 10.67 5.56 12.49
N ALA A 591 10.11 6.15 13.55
CA ALA A 591 10.25 7.58 13.84
C ALA A 591 11.69 8.10 13.96
N PRO A 592 12.66 7.36 14.54
CA PRO A 592 14.06 7.80 14.56
C PRO A 592 14.70 7.96 13.18
N ARG A 593 14.12 7.34 12.13
CA ARG A 593 14.62 7.35 10.75
C ARG A 593 13.98 8.46 9.89
N PHE A 594 12.98 9.19 10.37
CA PHE A 594 12.32 10.22 9.56
C PHE A 594 13.30 11.32 9.15
N GLY A 595 13.46 11.52 7.84
CA GLY A 595 14.39 12.50 7.25
C GLY A 595 15.85 12.06 7.23
N HIS A 596 16.11 10.77 7.46
CA HIS A 596 17.39 10.12 7.16
C HIS A 596 17.08 9.06 6.10
N ASP A 597 17.51 9.34 4.87
CA ASP A 597 17.25 8.50 3.69
C ASP A 597 17.55 7.02 3.91
#